data_AF-A0A7W1YJ05-F1
#
_entry.id   AF-A0A7W1YJ05-F1
#
_cell.length_a   1.000
_cell.length_b   1.000
_cell.length_c   1.000
_cell.angle_alpha   90.00
_cell.angle_beta   90.00
_cell.angle_gamma   90.00
#
_symmetry.space_group_name_H-M   'P 1'
#
loop_
_entity.id
_entity.type
_entity.pdbx_description
1 polymer ?
#
loop_
_entity_poly.entity_id
_entity_poly.type
_entity_poly.pdbx_seq_one_letter_code
_entity_poly.pdbx_strand_id
1 'polypeptide(L)'
;MRQLLCRTLLPVLGALAAALPVMAADVPAPVPAATAATAVPAVNATPPVPAVPPSPSTAPGIRIWPDPAFTHWPAIAYGDEARNIAFSLPVKLANVTGSIGWTGEKTLPFTTPDKAESISGLLPLPVGAGLHRATVTIVEHAWPLAVRIADAREEWPIAGLKNGFPVDAQGVPVVLADRRRNLSAERQFTLLDGVLPRGTGRTLLVGDRLESLGGDVWTGLDAELRPAFDERYPQHAVLLALAKLPDPLPRTIVWSPGNQVLHGGAWSAEEERVLGVLRSRCEQLGA
;
A
#
# COMPACT_ATOMS: atom_id res chain seq x y z
N MET A 1 -18.98 28.60 33.02
CA MET A 1 -18.51 28.12 34.33
C MET A 1 -17.49 27.03 34.11
N ARG A 2 -16.23 27.32 34.46
CA ARG A 2 -15.08 26.41 34.45
C ARG A 2 -15.10 25.56 35.73
N GLN A 3 -14.83 24.27 35.65
CA GLN A 3 -14.16 23.41 36.66
C GLN A 3 -14.21 21.95 36.15
N LEU A 4 -13.05 21.34 35.84
CA LEU A 4 -12.20 20.51 36.71
C LEU A 4 -12.71 19.07 36.89
N LEU A 5 -11.99 18.11 36.32
CA LEU A 5 -11.73 16.76 36.87
C LEU A 5 -10.62 16.13 36.02
N CYS A 6 -9.36 16.42 36.38
CA CYS A 6 -8.49 15.58 37.21
C CYS A 6 -8.11 14.24 36.56
N ARG A 7 -6.92 14.27 35.95
CA ARG A 7 -6.03 13.15 35.66
C ARG A 7 -5.69 12.40 36.95
N THR A 8 -5.77 11.08 36.93
CA THR A 8 -4.96 10.20 37.77
C THR A 8 -4.93 8.77 37.21
N LEU A 9 -3.73 8.17 37.20
CA LEU A 9 -3.37 6.74 37.19
C LEU A 9 -2.49 6.25 36.02
N LEU A 10 -1.19 6.56 36.12
CA LEU A 10 -0.10 5.57 36.14
C LEU A 10 0.41 5.50 37.61
N PRO A 11 1.10 4.46 38.11
CA PRO A 11 2.17 3.72 37.41
C PRO A 11 2.31 2.20 37.75
N VAL A 12 2.86 1.40 36.82
CA VAL A 12 3.75 0.27 37.16
C VAL A 12 4.78 0.14 36.03
N LEU A 13 5.94 0.77 36.20
CA LEU A 13 7.15 0.52 35.42
C LEU A 13 8.19 0.00 36.42
N GLY A 14 8.25 -1.33 36.54
CA GLY A 14 9.24 -2.05 37.32
C GLY A 14 10.47 -2.34 36.46
N ALA A 15 11.62 -1.99 36.99
CA ALA A 15 12.93 -2.07 36.37
C ALA A 15 13.33 -3.49 35.93
N LEU A 16 13.81 -3.60 34.69
CA LEU A 16 14.73 -4.66 34.27
C LEU A 16 15.90 -4.02 33.50
N ALA A 17 16.86 -3.50 34.25
CA ALA A 17 18.20 -3.25 33.75
C ALA A 17 19.03 -4.50 34.04
N ALA A 18 19.09 -5.42 33.07
CA ALA A 18 19.98 -6.57 33.10
C ALA A 18 21.12 -6.35 32.09
N ALA A 19 22.33 -6.58 32.59
CA ALA A 19 23.62 -6.33 31.97
C ALA A 19 23.76 -6.88 30.54
N LEU A 20 24.24 -6.04 29.63
CA LEU A 20 24.80 -6.46 28.34
C LEU A 20 26.22 -7.00 28.57
N PRO A 21 26.57 -8.21 28.12
CA PRO A 21 27.95 -8.64 28.03
C PRO A 21 28.64 -7.94 26.86
N VAL A 22 29.80 -7.35 27.13
CA VAL A 22 30.76 -6.86 26.12
C VAL A 22 31.31 -8.08 25.38
N MET A 23 30.87 -8.29 24.14
CA MET A 23 31.50 -9.27 23.24
C MET A 23 32.77 -8.64 22.67
N ALA A 24 33.90 -9.27 22.94
CA ALA A 24 35.20 -8.94 22.38
C ALA A 24 35.17 -9.09 20.86
N ALA A 25 35.68 -8.08 20.15
CA ALA A 25 35.91 -8.15 18.72
C ALA A 25 37.09 -9.09 18.45
N ASP A 26 36.80 -10.20 17.77
CA ASP A 26 37.82 -11.10 17.24
C ASP A 26 38.53 -10.42 16.07
N VAL A 27 39.84 -10.26 16.18
CA VAL A 27 40.72 -9.67 15.17
C VAL A 27 41.01 -10.76 14.12
N PRO A 28 40.65 -10.58 12.85
CA PRO A 28 40.99 -11.57 11.83
C PRO A 28 42.50 -11.55 11.55
N ALA A 29 43.10 -12.75 11.56
CA ALA A 29 44.50 -12.99 11.25
C ALA A 29 44.84 -12.66 9.77
N PRO A 30 46.10 -12.26 9.48
CA PRO A 30 46.52 -11.94 8.11
C PRO A 30 46.63 -13.20 7.24
N VAL A 31 45.98 -13.17 6.08
CA VAL A 31 46.05 -14.19 5.04
C VAL A 31 47.40 -14.07 4.29
N PRO A 32 48.18 -15.16 4.11
CA PRO A 32 49.41 -15.12 3.34
C PRO A 32 49.12 -15.00 1.83
N ALA A 33 49.77 -14.03 1.20
CA ALA A 33 49.78 -13.84 -0.24
C ALA A 33 50.64 -14.91 -0.91
N ALA A 34 50.02 -15.84 -1.65
CA ALA A 34 50.71 -16.77 -2.52
C ALA A 34 50.98 -16.11 -3.89
N THR A 35 52.23 -15.75 -4.13
CA THR A 35 52.70 -15.21 -5.40
C THR A 35 52.94 -16.35 -6.38
N ALA A 36 51.96 -16.66 -7.24
CA ALA A 36 52.15 -17.56 -8.37
C ALA A 36 52.57 -16.75 -9.62
N ALA A 37 53.86 -16.83 -9.97
CA ALA A 37 54.39 -16.28 -11.21
C ALA A 37 53.80 -17.06 -12.39
N THR A 38 52.89 -16.40 -13.12
CA THR A 38 52.27 -16.95 -14.32
C THR A 38 53.04 -16.44 -15.54
N ALA A 39 53.50 -17.37 -16.37
CA ALA A 39 54.23 -17.09 -17.60
C ALA A 39 53.39 -16.28 -18.59
N VAL A 40 54.01 -15.26 -19.20
CA VAL A 40 53.40 -14.39 -20.22
C VAL A 40 53.38 -15.14 -21.56
N PRO A 41 52.22 -15.42 -22.17
CA PRO A 41 52.16 -15.92 -23.53
C PRO A 41 52.31 -14.77 -24.54
N ALA A 42 52.90 -15.12 -25.69
CA ALA A 42 53.22 -14.23 -26.80
C ALA A 42 52.00 -13.45 -27.32
N VAL A 43 52.24 -12.18 -27.65
CA VAL A 43 51.27 -11.22 -28.21
C VAL A 43 50.84 -11.68 -29.60
N ASN A 44 49.69 -12.33 -29.69
CA ASN A 44 48.98 -12.50 -30.96
C ASN A 44 48.30 -11.18 -31.34
N ALA A 45 48.44 -10.79 -32.60
CA ALA A 45 47.90 -9.55 -33.15
C ALA A 45 46.38 -9.47 -32.96
N THR A 46 45.94 -8.36 -32.37
CA THR A 46 44.53 -8.09 -32.07
C THR A 46 43.73 -7.98 -33.38
N PRO A 47 42.64 -8.75 -33.57
CA PRO A 47 41.72 -8.54 -34.68
C PRO A 47 41.09 -7.14 -34.59
N PRO A 48 40.72 -6.51 -35.72
CA PRO A 48 40.09 -5.19 -35.72
C PRO A 48 38.83 -5.21 -34.86
N VAL A 49 38.77 -4.32 -33.87
CA VAL A 49 37.65 -4.17 -32.95
C VAL A 49 36.38 -3.91 -33.79
N PRO A 50 35.31 -4.71 -33.66
CA PRO A 50 34.05 -4.43 -34.32
C PRO A 50 33.58 -3.04 -33.91
N ALA A 51 33.11 -2.24 -34.88
CA ALA A 51 32.69 -0.87 -34.66
C ALA A 51 31.75 -0.79 -33.45
N VAL A 52 32.21 -0.09 -32.41
CA VAL A 52 31.45 0.12 -31.18
C VAL A 52 30.14 0.81 -31.59
N PRO A 53 28.96 0.25 -31.24
CA PRO A 53 27.71 0.90 -31.55
C PRO A 53 27.71 2.31 -30.94
N PRO A 54 27.14 3.31 -31.64
CA PRO A 54 27.12 4.69 -31.15
C PRO A 54 26.53 4.73 -29.74
N SER A 55 27.14 5.53 -28.87
CA SER A 55 26.70 5.68 -27.49
C SER A 55 25.20 6.01 -27.45
N PRO A 56 24.41 5.45 -26.50
CA PRO A 56 23.02 5.85 -26.29
C PRO A 56 22.84 7.38 -26.13
N SER A 57 23.90 8.09 -25.73
CA SER A 57 23.93 9.56 -25.64
C SER A 57 23.97 10.30 -26.99
N THR A 58 24.20 9.59 -28.11
CA THR A 58 24.17 10.15 -29.48
C THR A 58 22.86 9.89 -30.22
N ALA A 59 21.98 9.05 -29.66
CA ALA A 59 20.60 9.00 -30.11
C ALA A 59 19.93 10.34 -29.75
N PRO A 60 19.12 10.94 -30.64
CA PRO A 60 18.27 12.06 -30.26
C PRO A 60 17.49 11.61 -29.02
N GLY A 61 17.60 12.36 -27.92
CA GLY A 61 16.95 12.01 -26.66
C GLY A 61 15.43 12.03 -26.84
N ILE A 62 14.85 10.93 -27.33
CA ILE A 62 13.41 10.75 -27.37
C ILE A 62 12.98 10.67 -25.92
N ARG A 63 12.44 11.78 -25.43
CA ARG A 63 11.91 11.85 -24.08
C ARG A 63 10.63 11.01 -24.05
N ILE A 64 10.74 9.81 -23.49
CA ILE A 64 9.58 8.93 -23.27
C ILE A 64 8.85 9.48 -22.05
N TRP A 65 7.78 10.22 -22.29
CA TRP A 65 6.90 10.71 -21.25
C TRP A 65 5.95 9.59 -20.81
N PRO A 66 5.76 9.37 -19.49
CA PRO A 66 4.77 8.41 -19.02
C PRO A 66 3.37 8.87 -19.44
N ASP A 67 2.44 7.95 -19.65
CA ASP A 67 1.05 8.31 -19.91
C ASP A 67 0.37 8.87 -18.65
N PRO A 68 -0.69 9.69 -18.81
CA PRO A 68 -1.57 10.08 -17.72
C PRO A 68 -1.97 8.88 -16.85
N ALA A 69 -1.91 9.05 -15.53
CA ALA A 69 -2.27 7.98 -14.60
C ALA A 69 -2.78 8.53 -13.26
N PHE A 70 -3.59 7.71 -12.58
CA PHE A 70 -3.82 7.90 -11.16
C PHE A 70 -2.56 7.54 -10.37
N THR A 71 -2.19 8.40 -9.43
CA THR A 71 -0.96 8.24 -8.64
C THR A 71 -1.26 7.85 -7.20
N HIS A 72 -2.39 8.29 -6.64
CA HIS A 72 -2.81 7.99 -5.27
C HIS A 72 -4.33 7.92 -5.19
N TRP A 73 -4.87 6.95 -4.46
CA TRP A 73 -6.31 6.82 -4.19
C TRP A 73 -6.52 6.28 -2.77
N PRO A 74 -7.66 6.60 -2.13
CA PRO A 74 -8.02 5.94 -0.87
C PRO A 74 -8.25 4.44 -1.12
N ALA A 75 -7.76 3.57 -0.25
CA ALA A 75 -8.12 2.15 -0.33
C ALA A 75 -9.57 1.91 0.11
N ILE A 76 -10.09 2.74 1.01
CA ILE A 76 -11.43 2.64 1.59
C ILE A 76 -12.10 4.01 1.58
N ALA A 77 -13.34 4.07 1.09
CA ALA A 77 -14.18 5.26 1.12
C ALA A 77 -15.53 4.93 1.77
N TYR A 78 -16.02 5.84 2.62
CA TYR A 78 -17.40 5.73 3.12
C TYR A 78 -18.39 6.34 2.11
N GLY A 79 -19.58 5.77 2.01
CA GLY A 79 -20.61 6.30 1.09
C GLY A 79 -21.08 7.72 1.41
N ASP A 80 -20.84 8.20 2.64
CA ASP A 80 -21.25 9.52 3.13
C ASP A 80 -20.13 10.57 3.13
N GLU A 81 -18.94 10.24 2.63
CA GLU A 81 -17.80 11.17 2.63
C GLU A 81 -17.33 11.55 1.23
N ALA A 82 -16.92 12.81 1.10
CA ALA A 82 -16.23 13.27 -0.10
C ALA A 82 -14.75 12.89 -0.03
N ARG A 83 -14.30 12.08 -0.99
CA ARG A 83 -12.89 11.70 -1.19
C ARG A 83 -12.44 12.13 -2.57
N ASN A 84 -11.12 12.22 -2.75
CA ASN A 84 -10.52 12.53 -4.05
C ASN A 84 -9.54 11.43 -4.44
N ILE A 85 -9.36 11.27 -5.75
CA ILE A 85 -8.28 10.49 -6.35
C ILE A 85 -7.28 11.46 -7.00
N ALA A 86 -6.00 11.23 -6.79
CA ALA A 86 -4.94 12.06 -7.37
C ALA A 86 -4.49 11.50 -8.72
N PHE A 87 -4.26 12.39 -9.67
CA PHE A 87 -3.70 12.05 -10.98
C PHE A 87 -2.46 12.88 -11.27
N SER A 88 -1.63 12.37 -12.18
CA SER A 88 -0.48 13.09 -12.74
C SER A 88 -0.52 13.03 -14.26
N LEU A 89 -0.27 14.17 -14.90
CA LEU A 89 -0.23 14.32 -16.35
C LEU A 89 1.17 14.78 -16.76
N PRO A 90 1.83 14.12 -17.73
CA PRO A 90 3.08 14.63 -18.30
C PRO A 90 2.83 15.95 -19.05
N VAL A 91 3.75 16.89 -18.96
CA VAL A 91 3.72 18.10 -19.79
C VAL A 91 4.50 17.84 -21.07
N LYS A 92 3.80 17.33 -22.09
CA LYS A 92 4.37 17.11 -23.44
C LYS A 92 4.44 18.41 -24.26
N LEU A 93 3.48 19.30 -24.03
CA LEU A 93 3.36 20.60 -24.69
C LEU A 93 3.09 21.67 -23.63
N ALA A 94 3.79 22.80 -23.72
CA ALA A 94 3.65 23.94 -22.82
C ALA A 94 2.45 24.82 -23.21
N ASN A 95 1.76 25.40 -22.21
CA ASN A 95 0.67 26.36 -22.38
C ASN A 95 -0.51 25.84 -23.22
N VAL A 96 -0.77 24.54 -23.13
CA VAL A 96 -1.87 23.88 -23.85
C VAL A 96 -3.04 23.63 -22.90
N THR A 97 -4.24 23.96 -23.35
CA THR A 97 -5.47 23.66 -22.62
C THR A 97 -5.85 22.19 -22.78
N GLY A 98 -6.26 21.59 -21.66
CA GLY A 98 -6.82 20.25 -21.61
C GLY A 98 -7.99 20.18 -20.63
N SER A 99 -8.55 18.99 -20.49
CA SER A 99 -9.65 18.72 -19.56
C SER A 99 -9.57 17.32 -19.00
N ILE A 100 -10.05 17.13 -17.77
CA ILE A 100 -10.22 15.81 -17.15
C ILE A 100 -11.60 15.71 -16.50
N GLY A 101 -12.28 14.58 -16.63
CA GLY A 101 -13.53 14.35 -15.90
C GLY A 101 -14.00 12.91 -16.03
N TRP A 102 -14.92 12.51 -15.14
CA TRP A 102 -15.63 11.24 -15.25
C TRP A 102 -16.57 11.25 -16.46
N THR A 103 -16.77 10.08 -17.06
CA THR A 103 -17.70 9.91 -18.17
C THR A 103 -19.12 10.33 -17.77
N GLY A 104 -19.71 11.26 -18.51
CA GLY A 104 -21.06 11.78 -18.24
C GLY A 104 -21.11 12.92 -17.22
N GLU A 105 -19.98 13.31 -16.63
CA GLU A 105 -19.90 14.41 -15.66
C GLU A 105 -19.25 15.67 -16.25
N LYS A 106 -19.31 16.76 -15.49
CA LYS A 106 -18.64 18.01 -15.83
C LYS A 106 -17.12 17.82 -15.80
N THR A 107 -16.47 18.12 -16.91
CA THR A 107 -15.01 18.11 -17.01
C THR A 107 -14.38 19.31 -16.32
N LEU A 108 -13.24 19.10 -15.68
CA LEU A 108 -12.38 20.11 -15.08
C LEU A 108 -11.36 20.58 -16.12
N PRO A 109 -11.37 21.87 -16.52
CA PRO A 109 -10.36 22.40 -17.43
C PRO A 109 -9.02 22.59 -16.71
N PHE A 110 -7.93 22.47 -17.45
CA PHE A 110 -6.58 22.82 -16.99
C PHE A 110 -5.74 23.38 -18.14
N THR A 111 -4.64 24.05 -17.80
CA THR A 111 -3.64 24.51 -18.75
C THR A 111 -2.29 23.98 -18.32
N THR A 112 -1.53 23.38 -19.23
CA THR A 112 -0.18 22.89 -18.93
C THR A 112 0.80 24.05 -18.75
N PRO A 113 1.67 24.02 -17.72
CA PRO A 113 2.68 25.05 -17.49
C PRO A 113 3.81 24.99 -18.53
N ASP A 114 4.61 26.05 -18.59
CA ASP A 114 5.76 26.17 -19.49
C ASP A 114 7.04 25.52 -18.94
N LYS A 115 7.20 25.49 -17.61
CA LYS A 115 8.44 25.10 -16.92
C LYS A 115 8.32 23.90 -15.99
N ALA A 116 7.29 23.07 -16.15
CA ALA A 116 7.13 21.85 -15.35
C ALA A 116 7.14 20.60 -16.23
N GLU A 117 7.60 19.49 -15.67
CA GLU A 117 7.61 18.17 -16.35
C GLU A 117 6.27 17.44 -16.23
N SER A 118 5.51 17.75 -15.18
CA SER A 118 4.19 17.19 -14.94
C SER A 118 3.29 18.18 -14.21
N ILE A 119 1.98 17.96 -14.32
CA ILE A 119 0.98 18.57 -13.45
C ILE A 119 0.27 17.48 -12.66
N SER A 120 -0.07 17.79 -11.42
CA SER A 120 -0.90 16.95 -10.58
C SER A 120 -2.24 17.62 -10.30
N GLY A 121 -3.25 16.81 -10.05
CA GLY A 121 -4.56 17.30 -9.68
C GLY A 121 -5.36 16.27 -8.91
N LEU A 122 -6.52 16.71 -8.44
CA LEU A 122 -7.48 15.89 -7.73
C LEU A 122 -8.76 15.81 -8.53
N LEU A 123 -9.32 14.61 -8.61
CA LEU A 123 -10.65 14.37 -9.15
C LEU A 123 -11.51 13.81 -8.01
N PRO A 124 -12.76 14.28 -7.82
CA PRO A 124 -13.67 13.69 -6.84
C PRO A 124 -13.79 12.18 -7.09
N LEU A 125 -13.74 11.38 -6.03
CA LEU A 125 -13.95 9.94 -6.16
C LEU A 125 -15.43 9.70 -6.53
N PRO A 126 -15.75 8.87 -7.54
CA PRO A 126 -17.12 8.60 -7.90
C PRO A 126 -17.82 7.85 -6.76
N VAL A 127 -19.15 7.90 -6.74
CA VAL A 127 -19.96 7.21 -5.72
C VAL A 127 -20.61 5.99 -6.36
N GLY A 128 -20.70 4.91 -5.60
CA GLY A 128 -21.35 3.67 -6.03
C GLY A 128 -20.39 2.64 -6.60
N ALA A 129 -20.71 1.37 -6.39
CA ALA A 129 -19.92 0.25 -6.87
C ALA A 129 -19.94 0.18 -8.41
N GLY A 130 -18.82 -0.22 -9.01
CA GLY A 130 -18.68 -0.36 -10.46
C GLY A 130 -17.31 0.10 -10.98
N LEU A 131 -17.14 -0.05 -12.29
CA LEU A 131 -15.98 0.48 -13.01
C LEU A 131 -16.30 1.88 -13.52
N HIS A 132 -15.59 2.88 -13.00
CA HIS A 132 -15.74 4.28 -13.37
C HIS A 132 -14.61 4.69 -14.29
N ARG A 133 -14.94 5.43 -15.35
CA ARG A 133 -13.98 5.87 -16.37
C ARG A 133 -13.87 7.38 -16.38
N ALA A 134 -12.65 7.89 -16.34
CA ALA A 134 -12.35 9.29 -16.59
C ALA A 134 -11.63 9.41 -17.94
N THR A 135 -11.73 10.57 -18.56
CA THR A 135 -11.00 10.89 -19.79
C THR A 135 -10.17 12.13 -19.55
N VAL A 136 -8.88 12.04 -19.83
CA VAL A 136 -7.99 13.20 -19.94
C VAL A 136 -7.88 13.56 -21.41
N THR A 137 -8.13 14.81 -21.76
CA THR A 137 -7.98 15.33 -23.12
C THR A 137 -6.93 16.43 -23.11
N ILE A 138 -5.94 16.34 -24.01
CA ILE A 138 -4.93 17.38 -24.25
C ILE A 138 -4.81 17.53 -25.77
N VAL A 139 -5.15 18.71 -26.29
CA VAL A 139 -5.31 18.93 -27.75
C VAL A 139 -6.32 17.92 -28.34
N GLU A 140 -5.90 17.08 -29.29
CA GLU A 140 -6.73 16.09 -30.00
C GLU A 140 -6.57 14.67 -29.43
N HIS A 141 -5.76 14.50 -28.38
CA HIS A 141 -5.51 13.20 -27.78
C HIS A 141 -6.34 13.00 -26.52
N ALA A 142 -6.90 11.79 -26.39
CA ALA A 142 -7.68 11.37 -25.23
C ALA A 142 -7.04 10.13 -24.59
N TRP A 143 -6.86 10.16 -23.27
CA TRP A 143 -6.36 9.04 -22.47
C TRP A 143 -7.45 8.57 -21.50
N PRO A 144 -7.86 7.30 -21.57
CA PRO A 144 -8.80 6.76 -20.61
C PRO A 144 -8.08 6.43 -19.29
N LEU A 145 -8.68 6.85 -18.18
CA LEU A 145 -8.33 6.43 -16.83
C LEU A 145 -9.50 5.64 -16.25
N ALA A 146 -9.23 4.71 -15.34
CA ALA A 146 -10.28 3.92 -14.70
C ALA A 146 -10.00 3.74 -13.21
N VAL A 147 -11.08 3.60 -12.45
CA VAL A 147 -11.08 3.17 -11.04
C VAL A 147 -12.24 2.22 -10.81
N ARG A 148 -12.00 1.18 -10.03
CA ARG A 148 -13.03 0.23 -9.60
C ARG A 148 -13.43 0.54 -8.17
N ILE A 149 -14.71 0.77 -7.95
CA ILE A 149 -15.31 0.84 -6.62
C ILE A 149 -16.00 -0.49 -6.36
N ALA A 150 -15.60 -1.19 -5.31
CA ALA A 150 -16.19 -2.47 -4.92
C ALA A 150 -16.91 -2.32 -3.58
N ASP A 151 -18.05 -2.99 -3.39
CA ASP A 151 -18.68 -3.04 -2.07
C ASP A 151 -17.79 -3.84 -1.11
N ALA A 152 -17.46 -3.27 0.06
CA ALA A 152 -16.64 -3.91 1.08
C ALA A 152 -17.23 -5.24 1.58
N ARG A 153 -18.53 -5.48 1.38
CA ARG A 153 -19.24 -6.71 1.76
C ARG A 153 -19.10 -7.82 0.72
N GLU A 154 -18.71 -7.51 -0.52
CA GLU A 154 -18.50 -8.48 -1.59
C GLU A 154 -17.06 -9.02 -1.63
N GLU A 155 -16.76 -9.95 -2.54
CA GLU A 155 -15.38 -10.40 -2.75
C GLU A 155 -14.53 -9.22 -3.25
N TRP A 156 -13.41 -8.97 -2.57
CA TRP A 156 -12.57 -7.83 -2.90
C TRP A 156 -11.76 -8.13 -4.17
N PRO A 157 -11.87 -7.32 -5.23
CA PRO A 157 -11.17 -7.58 -6.49
C PRO A 157 -9.69 -7.16 -6.42
N ILE A 158 -9.10 -7.11 -5.22
CA ILE A 158 -7.71 -6.69 -5.00
C ILE A 158 -6.78 -7.85 -5.37
N ALA A 159 -5.96 -7.66 -6.39
CA ALA A 159 -5.01 -8.68 -6.87
C ALA A 159 -3.54 -8.29 -6.65
N GLY A 160 -3.27 -7.01 -6.39
CA GLY A 160 -1.92 -6.54 -6.10
C GLY A 160 -1.89 -5.12 -5.54
N LEU A 161 -0.67 -4.62 -5.34
CA LEU A 161 -0.40 -3.23 -5.00
C LEU A 161 0.41 -2.56 -6.12
N LYS A 162 0.04 -1.34 -6.51
CA LYS A 162 0.82 -0.49 -7.40
C LYS A 162 1.24 0.76 -6.64
N ASN A 163 2.56 0.96 -6.46
CA ASN A 163 3.11 2.02 -5.61
C ASN A 163 2.53 2.02 -4.19
N GLY A 164 2.22 0.82 -3.67
CA GLY A 164 1.60 0.65 -2.34
C GLY A 164 0.09 0.83 -2.30
N PHE A 165 -0.60 1.03 -3.43
CA PHE A 165 -2.07 1.20 -3.48
C PHE A 165 -2.80 0.00 -4.11
N PRO A 166 -4.00 -0.40 -3.64
CA PRO A 166 -4.71 -1.57 -4.15
C PRO A 166 -5.10 -1.47 -5.63
N VAL A 167 -4.83 -2.53 -6.40
CA VAL A 167 -5.25 -2.67 -7.79
C VAL A 167 -5.87 -4.03 -8.06
N ASP A 168 -6.70 -4.12 -9.09
CA ASP A 168 -7.24 -5.38 -9.59
C ASP A 168 -6.25 -6.13 -10.48
N ALA A 169 -6.67 -7.29 -11.01
CA ALA A 169 -5.83 -8.15 -11.84
C ALA A 169 -5.42 -7.47 -13.18
N GLN A 170 -6.10 -6.41 -13.58
CA GLN A 170 -5.78 -5.59 -14.76
C GLN A 170 -4.95 -4.36 -14.40
N GLY A 171 -4.58 -4.18 -13.12
CA GLY A 171 -3.86 -3.01 -12.65
C GLY A 171 -4.73 -1.77 -12.49
N VAL A 172 -6.06 -1.91 -12.52
CA VAL A 172 -6.99 -0.79 -12.28
C VAL A 172 -7.04 -0.50 -10.78
N PRO A 173 -6.90 0.77 -10.36
CA PRO A 173 -7.11 1.19 -8.97
C PRO A 173 -8.41 0.63 -8.36
N VAL A 174 -8.32 0.06 -7.16
CA VAL A 174 -9.46 -0.46 -6.40
C VAL A 174 -9.70 0.38 -5.15
N VAL A 175 -10.95 0.76 -4.93
CA VAL A 175 -11.44 1.38 -3.70
C VAL A 175 -12.58 0.54 -3.14
N LEU A 176 -12.51 0.19 -1.86
CA LEU A 176 -13.59 -0.46 -1.15
C LEU A 176 -14.56 0.60 -0.62
N ALA A 177 -15.81 0.54 -1.07
CA ALA A 177 -16.89 1.36 -0.57
C ALA A 177 -17.56 0.67 0.63
N ASP A 178 -17.64 1.37 1.75
CA ASP A 178 -18.30 0.90 2.96
C ASP A 178 -19.21 1.97 3.57
N ARG A 179 -19.89 1.64 4.66
CA ARG A 179 -20.67 2.58 5.46
C ARG A 179 -19.91 2.98 6.71
N ARG A 180 -20.07 4.24 7.12
CA ARG A 180 -19.59 4.69 8.43
C ARG A 180 -20.35 3.93 9.53
N ARG A 181 -19.60 3.36 10.47
CA ARG A 181 -20.17 2.63 11.61
C ARG A 181 -20.50 3.58 12.76
N ASN A 182 -21.62 3.35 13.43
CA ASN A 182 -21.95 4.04 14.67
C ASN A 182 -21.51 3.18 15.86
N LEU A 183 -20.26 3.39 16.31
CA LEU A 183 -19.67 2.60 17.41
C LEU A 183 -20.50 2.67 18.69
N SER A 184 -21.16 3.80 18.97
CA SER A 184 -22.01 3.96 20.15
C SER A 184 -23.24 3.06 20.06
N ALA A 185 -23.90 3.01 18.91
CA ALA A 185 -25.04 2.12 18.70
C ALA A 185 -24.61 0.64 18.77
N GLU A 186 -23.49 0.28 18.16
CA GLU A 186 -23.01 -1.10 18.15
C GLU A 186 -22.67 -1.64 19.54
N ARG A 187 -22.05 -0.81 20.40
CA ARG A 187 -21.76 -1.18 21.78
C ARG A 187 -23.02 -1.51 22.57
N GLN A 188 -24.14 -0.86 22.26
CA GLN A 188 -25.42 -1.10 22.95
C GLN A 188 -26.03 -2.45 22.55
N PHE A 189 -25.94 -2.85 21.28
CA PHE A 189 -26.51 -4.11 20.79
C PHE A 189 -25.62 -5.33 21.08
N THR A 190 -24.29 -5.17 21.03
CA THR A 190 -23.35 -6.29 21.27
C THR A 190 -23.40 -6.81 22.70
N LEU A 191 -23.82 -5.99 23.67
CA LEU A 191 -24.00 -6.40 25.07
C LEU A 191 -25.26 -7.25 25.30
N LEU A 192 -26.17 -7.29 24.32
CA LEU A 192 -27.47 -7.95 24.45
C LEU A 192 -27.52 -9.33 23.78
N ASP A 193 -26.60 -9.63 22.86
CA ASP A 193 -26.51 -10.94 22.22
C ASP A 193 -25.69 -11.91 23.08
N GLY A 194 -26.34 -12.98 23.57
CA GLY A 194 -25.70 -14.01 24.39
C GLY A 194 -24.67 -14.86 23.65
N VAL A 195 -24.74 -14.93 22.32
CA VAL A 195 -23.78 -15.61 21.44
C VAL A 195 -23.65 -14.81 20.14
N LEU A 196 -22.49 -14.21 19.91
CA LEU A 196 -22.17 -13.61 18.61
C LEU A 196 -21.82 -14.72 17.61
N PRO A 197 -22.26 -14.62 16.34
CA PRO A 197 -21.73 -15.48 15.29
C PRO A 197 -20.20 -15.36 15.28
N ARG A 198 -19.51 -16.48 15.10
CA ARG A 198 -18.04 -16.53 15.02
C ARG A 198 -17.65 -17.56 13.97
N GLY A 199 -16.58 -17.28 13.24
CA GLY A 199 -15.93 -18.28 12.40
C GLY A 199 -15.50 -19.49 13.22
N THR A 200 -15.48 -20.66 12.58
CA THR A 200 -15.03 -21.94 13.19
C THR A 200 -13.66 -22.38 12.68
N GLY A 201 -13.12 -21.68 11.69
CA GLY A 201 -11.82 -21.93 11.11
C GLY A 201 -10.66 -21.60 12.04
N ARG A 202 -9.46 -21.95 11.58
CA ARG A 202 -8.20 -21.69 12.30
C ARG A 202 -7.99 -20.19 12.50
N THR A 203 -7.26 -19.81 13.55
CA THR A 203 -6.83 -18.42 13.71
C THR A 203 -6.02 -18.00 12.49
N LEU A 204 -6.27 -16.80 11.97
CA LEU A 204 -5.54 -16.21 10.87
C LEU A 204 -4.66 -15.07 11.40
N LEU A 205 -3.36 -15.16 11.18
CA LEU A 205 -2.38 -14.12 11.48
C LEU A 205 -1.91 -13.49 10.17
N VAL A 206 -2.05 -12.19 10.03
CA VAL A 206 -1.73 -11.44 8.81
C VAL A 206 -0.86 -10.23 9.14
N GLY A 207 0.08 -9.88 8.25
CA GLY A 207 0.92 -8.70 8.42
C GLY A 207 2.43 -8.96 8.44
N ASP A 208 3.17 -8.13 9.16
CA ASP A 208 4.62 -8.20 9.31
C ASP A 208 5.00 -9.30 10.32
N ARG A 209 5.95 -10.15 9.91
CA ARG A 209 6.53 -11.23 10.71
C ARG A 209 7.55 -10.73 11.74
N LEU A 210 7.89 -9.45 11.70
CA LEU A 210 8.87 -8.79 12.56
C LEU A 210 10.27 -9.42 12.47
N GLU A 211 10.63 -9.97 11.29
CA GLU A 211 11.93 -10.60 11.04
C GLU A 211 13.12 -9.67 11.32
N SER A 212 12.89 -8.35 11.18
CA SER A 212 13.85 -7.30 11.52
C SER A 212 14.28 -7.28 13.00
N LEU A 213 13.51 -7.92 13.89
CA LEU A 213 13.86 -8.06 15.32
C LEU A 213 14.79 -9.25 15.60
N GLY A 214 15.37 -9.87 14.57
CA GLY A 214 16.34 -10.96 14.71
C GLY A 214 15.73 -12.36 14.74
N GLY A 215 14.49 -12.53 14.26
CA GLY A 215 13.83 -13.82 14.15
C GLY A 215 12.37 -13.71 13.68
N ASP A 216 11.76 -14.84 13.29
CA ASP A 216 10.34 -14.90 12.94
C ASP A 216 9.50 -15.25 14.16
N VAL A 217 8.79 -14.25 14.71
CA VAL A 217 7.94 -14.45 15.89
C VAL A 217 6.70 -15.30 15.60
N TRP A 218 6.41 -15.61 14.32
CA TRP A 218 5.29 -16.46 13.94
C TRP A 218 5.65 -17.95 13.92
N THR A 219 6.93 -18.30 14.00
CA THR A 219 7.39 -19.70 13.98
C THR A 219 6.79 -20.48 15.16
N GLY A 220 6.16 -21.62 14.86
CA GLY A 220 5.55 -22.51 15.85
C GLY A 220 4.12 -22.13 16.29
N LEU A 221 3.54 -21.04 15.77
CA LEU A 221 2.16 -20.67 16.07
C LEU A 221 1.17 -21.62 15.39
N ASP A 222 0.13 -22.02 16.13
CA ASP A 222 -1.00 -22.75 15.56
C ASP A 222 -2.01 -21.79 14.90
N ALA A 223 -1.60 -21.17 13.80
CA ALA A 223 -2.40 -20.26 12.99
C ALA A 223 -2.14 -20.45 11.48
N GLU A 224 -3.11 -20.09 10.66
CA GLU A 224 -2.85 -19.76 9.25
C GLU A 224 -2.06 -18.46 9.21
N LEU A 225 -0.93 -18.44 8.49
CA LEU A 225 -0.01 -17.32 8.45
C LEU A 225 -0.05 -16.68 7.05
N ARG A 226 -0.33 -15.38 6.98
CA ARG A 226 -0.34 -14.60 5.73
C ARG A 226 0.59 -13.39 5.85
N PRO A 227 1.86 -13.54 5.44
CA PRO A 227 2.79 -12.42 5.41
C PRO A 227 2.23 -11.30 4.52
N ALA A 228 2.17 -10.10 5.05
CA ALA A 228 1.69 -8.91 4.34
C ALA A 228 2.46 -7.69 4.84
N PHE A 229 3.40 -7.21 4.04
CA PHE A 229 4.30 -6.14 4.44
C PHE A 229 4.38 -5.07 3.35
N ASP A 230 4.20 -3.82 3.77
CA ASP A 230 4.50 -2.62 2.99
C ASP A 230 5.01 -1.57 3.98
N GLU A 231 6.20 -1.03 3.75
CA GLU A 231 6.84 -0.07 4.66
C GLU A 231 6.06 1.24 4.79
N ARG A 232 5.31 1.62 3.74
CA ARG A 232 4.62 2.90 3.65
C ARG A 232 3.13 2.77 3.99
N TYR A 233 2.51 1.68 3.57
CA TYR A 233 1.06 1.46 3.66
C TYR A 233 0.73 0.02 4.11
N PRO A 234 1.09 -0.39 5.34
CA PRO A 234 0.79 -1.73 5.85
C PRO A 234 -0.71 -2.06 5.83
N GLN A 235 -1.57 -1.04 5.99
CA GLN A 235 -3.02 -1.14 5.88
C GLN A 235 -3.51 -1.52 4.46
N HIS A 236 -2.75 -1.24 3.40
CA HIS A 236 -3.10 -1.69 2.05
C HIS A 236 -2.62 -3.12 1.80
N ALA A 237 -1.45 -3.51 2.34
CA ALA A 237 -0.95 -4.87 2.24
C ALA A 237 -1.87 -5.89 2.91
N VAL A 238 -2.43 -5.56 4.08
CA VAL A 238 -3.40 -6.43 4.75
C VAL A 238 -4.69 -6.60 3.94
N LEU A 239 -5.17 -5.56 3.25
CA LEU A 239 -6.35 -5.68 2.37
C LEU A 239 -6.10 -6.66 1.21
N LEU A 240 -4.91 -6.63 0.61
CA LEU A 240 -4.52 -7.61 -0.40
C LEU A 240 -4.50 -9.03 0.18
N ALA A 241 -3.85 -9.22 1.34
CA ALA A 241 -3.74 -10.54 1.97
C ALA A 241 -5.09 -11.11 2.45
N LEU A 242 -6.06 -10.23 2.75
CA LEU A 242 -7.42 -10.59 3.17
C LEU A 242 -8.46 -10.50 2.05
N ALA A 243 -8.07 -10.19 0.82
CA ALA A 243 -8.98 -10.11 -0.32
C ALA A 243 -9.78 -11.41 -0.53
N LYS A 244 -9.16 -12.55 -0.20
CA LYS A 244 -9.79 -13.88 -0.17
C LYS A 244 -9.74 -14.47 1.23
N LEU A 245 -10.83 -14.42 1.97
CA LEU A 245 -10.92 -15.07 3.29
C LEU A 245 -11.00 -16.60 3.14
N PRO A 246 -10.46 -17.38 4.10
CA PRO A 246 -10.56 -18.83 4.06
C PRO A 246 -12.01 -19.31 4.34
N ASP A 247 -12.31 -20.53 3.90
CA ASP A 247 -13.55 -21.25 4.19
C ASP A 247 -13.20 -22.59 4.87
N PRO A 248 -13.63 -22.84 6.13
CA PRO A 248 -14.47 -21.98 6.96
C PRO A 248 -13.76 -20.68 7.41
N LEU A 249 -14.56 -19.65 7.67
CA LEU A 249 -14.07 -18.35 8.16
C LEU A 249 -13.25 -18.51 9.44
N PRO A 250 -12.17 -17.73 9.62
CA PRO A 250 -11.30 -17.87 10.78
C PRO A 250 -12.03 -17.43 12.04
N ARG A 251 -11.85 -18.17 13.14
CA ARG A 251 -12.40 -17.80 14.46
C ARG A 251 -11.85 -16.48 15.00
N THR A 252 -10.67 -16.09 14.55
CA THR A 252 -9.95 -14.89 14.99
C THR A 252 -9.01 -14.46 13.88
N ILE A 253 -9.03 -13.17 13.55
CA ILE A 253 -8.05 -12.54 12.66
C ILE A 253 -7.19 -11.62 13.53
N VAL A 254 -5.87 -11.83 13.47
CA VAL A 254 -4.88 -11.00 14.15
C VAL A 254 -4.07 -10.28 13.09
N TRP A 255 -4.00 -8.96 13.18
CA TRP A 255 -3.20 -8.14 12.27
C TRP A 255 -1.96 -7.60 12.99
N SER A 256 -0.78 -7.87 12.42
CA SER A 256 0.51 -7.30 12.80
C SER A 256 0.90 -6.20 11.81
N PRO A 257 0.72 -4.90 12.12
CA PRO A 257 1.02 -3.83 11.17
C PRO A 257 2.52 -3.56 10.97
N GLY A 258 3.39 -4.21 11.77
CA GLY A 258 4.84 -4.08 11.70
C GLY A 258 5.43 -2.93 12.51
N ASN A 259 6.77 -2.88 12.53
CA ASN A 259 7.53 -1.94 13.37
C ASN A 259 7.35 -0.47 12.95
N GLN A 260 7.07 -0.20 11.68
CA GLN A 260 6.90 1.18 11.20
C GLN A 260 5.71 1.89 11.86
N VAL A 261 4.62 1.17 12.13
CA VAL A 261 3.46 1.72 12.85
C VAL A 261 3.77 1.95 14.33
N LEU A 262 4.59 1.08 14.94
CA LEU A 262 5.05 1.26 16.32
C LEU A 262 5.90 2.53 16.49
N HIS A 263 6.74 2.86 15.50
CA HIS A 263 7.55 4.08 15.50
C HIS A 263 6.75 5.35 15.14
N GLY A 264 5.67 5.21 14.37
CA GLY A 264 4.74 6.31 14.04
C GLY A 264 3.89 6.79 15.22
N GLY A 265 3.77 5.99 16.28
CA GLY A 265 3.25 6.40 17.60
C GLY A 265 1.74 6.64 17.70
N ALA A 266 0.97 6.49 16.63
CA ALA A 266 -0.49 6.64 16.67
C ALA A 266 -1.18 5.74 15.64
N TRP A 267 -2.28 5.11 16.08
CA TRP A 267 -3.24 4.44 15.23
C TRP A 267 -3.85 5.43 14.24
N SER A 268 -3.78 5.14 12.94
CA SER A 268 -4.28 6.02 11.88
C SER A 268 -5.76 5.77 11.57
N ALA A 269 -6.42 6.79 11.01
CA ALA A 269 -7.80 6.66 10.55
C ALA A 269 -7.98 5.61 9.44
N GLU A 270 -6.92 5.32 8.66
CA GLU A 270 -6.94 4.27 7.63
C GLU A 270 -6.88 2.86 8.24
N GLU A 271 -6.16 2.68 9.35
CA GLU A 271 -6.15 1.41 10.07
C GLU A 271 -7.52 1.11 10.69
N GLU A 272 -8.21 2.13 11.21
CA GLU A 272 -9.59 1.98 11.70
C GLU A 272 -10.55 1.58 10.59
N ARG A 273 -10.39 2.17 9.38
CA ARG A 273 -11.18 1.80 8.20
C ARG A 273 -10.98 0.35 7.81
N VAL A 274 -9.75 -0.14 7.82
CA VAL A 274 -9.44 -1.55 7.51
C VAL A 274 -10.19 -2.49 8.45
N LEU A 275 -10.18 -2.21 9.76
CA LEU A 275 -10.96 -3.00 10.71
C LEU A 275 -12.47 -2.93 10.44
N GLY A 276 -12.97 -1.75 10.04
CA GLY A 276 -14.35 -1.54 9.63
C GLY A 276 -14.77 -2.43 8.47
N VAL A 277 -14.06 -2.36 7.34
CA VAL A 277 -14.38 -3.13 6.13
C VAL A 277 -14.22 -4.62 6.35
N LEU A 278 -13.19 -5.05 7.10
CA LEU A 278 -12.98 -6.47 7.42
C LEU A 278 -14.16 -7.01 8.21
N ARG A 279 -14.64 -6.25 9.21
CA ARG A 279 -15.80 -6.66 9.98
C ARG A 279 -17.07 -6.69 9.14
N SER A 280 -17.29 -5.72 8.26
CA SER A 280 -18.45 -5.74 7.35
C SER A 280 -18.40 -6.92 6.37
N ARG A 281 -17.20 -7.32 5.92
CA ARG A 281 -17.00 -8.54 5.13
C ARG A 281 -17.32 -9.81 5.92
N CYS A 282 -16.84 -9.92 7.16
CA CYS A 282 -17.16 -11.07 8.04
C CYS A 282 -18.65 -11.16 8.35
N GLU A 283 -19.29 -10.04 8.71
CA GLU A 283 -20.74 -9.97 8.97
C GLU A 283 -21.55 -10.46 7.77
N GLN A 284 -21.16 -10.05 6.56
CA GLN A 284 -21.82 -10.48 5.32
C GLN A 284 -21.67 -11.99 5.07
N LEU A 285 -20.56 -12.59 5.52
CA LEU A 285 -20.28 -14.01 5.38
C LEU A 285 -20.81 -14.83 6.58
N GLY A 286 -21.50 -14.21 7.53
CA GLY A 286 -22.16 -14.88 8.66
C GLY A 286 -21.29 -15.09 9.90
N ALA A 287 -20.22 -14.30 10.07
CA ALA A 287 -19.34 -14.31 11.25
C ALA A 287 -19.25 -12.97 11.96
#